data_AF-A0A2D4P1K5-F1
#
_entry.id   AF-A0A2D4P1K5-F1
#
_cell.length_a   1.000
_cell.length_b   1.000
_cell.length_c   1.000
_cell.angle_alpha   90.00
_cell.angle_beta   90.00
_cell.angle_gamma   90.00
#
_symmetry.space_group_name_H-M   'P 1'
#
loop_
_entity.id
_entity.type
_entity.pdbx_description
1 polymer ?
#
loop_
_entity_poly.entity_id
_entity_poly.type
_entity_poly.pdbx_seq_one_letter_code
_entity_poly.pdbx_strand_id
1 'polypeptide(L)'
;LEAHHGIGPSYLRDRLLPANTSHRPVRSHREGLLRVPSATQCRLVAPRGWAFSVGAPTMWNELPTELRTCHNLRIFKKELKTFLFRQAGLAQFFSPGFYKF
;
A
#
# COMPACT_ATOMS: atom_id res chain seq x y z
N LEU A 1 18.67 -7.27 -11.10
CA LEU A 1 18.77 -5.92 -11.69
C LEU A 1 17.98 -5.95 -12.99
N GLU A 2 16.66 -5.81 -12.95
CA GLU A 2 15.85 -5.84 -14.18
C GLU A 2 14.46 -5.25 -13.93
N ALA A 3 14.45 -3.95 -13.59
CA ALA A 3 13.24 -3.14 -13.51
C ALA A 3 13.34 -1.88 -14.39
N HIS A 4 14.19 -1.92 -15.42
CA HIS A 4 14.54 -0.74 -16.22
C HIS A 4 14.09 -0.80 -17.69
N HIS A 5 13.48 -1.91 -18.15
CA HIS A 5 13.24 -2.16 -19.59
C HIS A 5 11.78 -2.29 -20.01
N GLY A 6 10.79 -1.85 -19.22
CA GLY A 6 9.40 -1.83 -19.70
C GLY A 6 8.79 -3.22 -20.02
N ILE A 7 9.46 -4.32 -19.71
CA ILE A 7 9.02 -5.73 -19.89
C ILE A 7 8.08 -6.16 -18.75
N GLY A 8 7.49 -5.20 -18.03
CA GLY A 8 6.40 -5.47 -17.10
C GLY A 8 5.06 -5.41 -17.85
N PRO A 9 4.10 -6.30 -17.54
CA PRO A 9 2.72 -6.13 -17.96
C PRO A 9 2.28 -4.67 -17.78
N SER A 10 1.67 -4.07 -18.80
CA SER A 10 1.24 -2.67 -18.76
C SER A 10 0.41 -2.35 -17.53
N TYR A 11 -0.42 -3.31 -17.10
CA TYR A 11 -1.20 -3.21 -15.87
C TYR A 11 -0.36 -3.04 -14.60
N LEU A 12 0.90 -3.47 -14.53
CA LEU A 12 1.75 -3.21 -13.36
C LEU A 12 2.25 -1.77 -13.36
N ARG A 13 2.69 -1.28 -14.53
CA ARG A 13 3.16 0.10 -14.68
C ARG A 13 2.07 1.10 -14.34
N ASP A 14 0.87 0.92 -14.88
CA ASP A 14 -0.26 1.82 -14.65
C ASP A 14 -0.74 1.85 -13.18
N ARG A 15 -0.42 0.81 -12.39
CA ARG A 15 -0.85 0.66 -10.99
C ARG A 15 0.18 1.14 -9.98
N LEU A 16 1.45 1.18 -10.38
CA LEU A 16 2.54 1.74 -9.56
C LEU A 16 2.66 3.26 -9.72
N LEU A 17 1.81 3.89 -10.55
CA LEU A 17 1.73 5.33 -10.66
C LEU A 17 1.07 5.94 -9.42
N PRO A 18 1.57 7.10 -8.93
CA PRO A 18 0.90 7.85 -7.90
C PRO A 18 -0.56 8.13 -8.26
N ALA A 19 -1.44 8.11 -7.25
CA ALA A 19 -2.87 8.34 -7.44
C ALA A 19 -3.19 9.70 -8.11
N ASN A 20 -2.27 10.66 -8.03
CA ASN A 20 -2.38 11.94 -8.70
C ASN A 20 -1.14 12.20 -9.57
N THR A 21 -1.36 12.33 -10.89
CA THR A 21 -0.35 12.67 -11.89
C THR A 21 -0.38 14.16 -12.26
N SER A 22 -1.17 14.97 -11.55
CA SER A 22 -1.22 16.42 -11.76
C SER A 22 0.15 17.05 -11.55
N HIS A 23 0.53 17.98 -12.43
CA HIS A 23 1.75 18.79 -12.37
C HIS A 23 1.85 19.67 -11.10
N ARG A 24 0.82 19.68 -10.24
CA ARG A 24 0.83 20.38 -8.96
C ARG A 24 1.01 19.37 -7.83
N PRO A 25 1.92 19.60 -6.86
CA PRO A 25 2.11 18.71 -5.73
C PRO A 25 0.89 18.77 -4.80
N VAL A 26 -0.11 17.95 -5.07
CA VAL A 26 -1.27 17.77 -4.20
C VAL A 26 -0.86 16.88 -3.03
N ARG A 27 -1.50 17.07 -1.86
CA ARG A 27 -1.17 16.36 -0.62
C ARG A 27 -1.09 14.82 -0.78
N SER A 28 -1.89 14.23 -1.68
CA SER A 28 -1.86 12.80 -2.00
C SER A 28 -0.53 12.28 -2.55
N HIS A 29 0.26 13.12 -3.25
CA HIS A 29 1.59 12.75 -3.73
C HIS A 29 2.57 12.60 -2.56
N ARG A 30 2.45 13.46 -1.54
CA ARG A 30 3.26 13.37 -0.32
C ARG A 30 2.90 12.16 0.54
N GLU A 31 1.72 11.58 0.33
CA GLU A 31 1.24 10.43 1.10
C GLU A 31 1.61 9.08 0.46
N GLY A 32 2.16 9.05 -0.76
CA GLY A 32 2.54 7.80 -1.42
C GLY A 32 1.35 6.89 -1.78
N LEU A 33 0.19 7.47 -2.12
CA LEU A 33 -1.00 6.72 -2.52
C LEU A 33 -0.89 6.15 -3.94
N LEU A 34 -1.37 4.92 -4.13
CA LEU A 34 -1.48 4.26 -5.44
C LEU A 34 -2.88 4.42 -6.04
N ARG A 35 -2.96 4.40 -7.38
CA ARG A 35 -4.22 4.50 -8.11
C ARG A 35 -5.05 3.22 -8.00
N VAL A 36 -6.16 3.28 -7.28
CA VAL A 36 -7.17 2.20 -7.23
C VAL A 36 -8.15 2.36 -8.42
N PRO A 37 -8.43 1.29 -9.18
CA PRO A 37 -9.46 1.32 -10.24
C PRO A 37 -10.86 1.62 -9.70
N SER A 38 -11.72 2.20 -10.55
CA SER A 38 -13.11 2.49 -10.16
C SER A 38 -13.90 1.19 -9.93
N ALA A 39 -15.00 1.27 -9.18
CA ALA A 39 -15.86 0.11 -8.89
C ALA A 39 -16.33 -0.63 -10.16
N THR A 40 -16.59 0.11 -11.24
CA THR A 40 -16.94 -0.45 -12.56
C THR A 40 -15.77 -1.22 -13.17
N GLN A 41 -14.55 -0.68 -13.11
CA GLN A 41 -13.34 -1.36 -13.59
C GLN A 41 -13.02 -2.60 -12.74
N CYS A 42 -13.18 -2.52 -11.42
CA CYS A 42 -12.98 -3.65 -10.53
C CYS A 42 -13.91 -4.81 -10.89
N ARG A 43 -15.21 -4.53 -11.14
CA ARG A 43 -16.21 -5.53 -11.51
C ARG A 43 -15.90 -6.24 -12.83
N LEU A 44 -15.28 -5.54 -13.78
CA LEU A 44 -14.88 -6.09 -15.08
C LEU A 44 -13.61 -6.96 -14.99
N VAL A 45 -12.69 -6.65 -14.07
CA VAL A 45 -11.40 -7.35 -13.97
C VAL A 45 -11.49 -8.60 -13.10
N ALA A 46 -12.23 -8.56 -11.99
CA ALA A 46 -12.54 -9.75 -11.21
C ALA A 46 -13.78 -9.54 -10.33
N PRO A 47 -14.65 -10.55 -10.18
CA PRO A 47 -15.68 -10.53 -9.16
C PRO A 47 -15.04 -10.24 -7.79
N ARG A 48 -15.62 -9.30 -7.03
CA ARG A 48 -15.24 -8.96 -5.65
C ARG A 48 -13.86 -8.31 -5.45
N GLY A 49 -13.20 -7.83 -6.51
CA GLY A 49 -11.99 -7.01 -6.37
C GLY A 49 -10.72 -7.77 -5.97
N TRP A 50 -10.71 -9.10 -6.13
CA TRP A 50 -9.56 -9.95 -5.79
C TRP A 50 -8.43 -9.90 -6.81
N ALA A 51 -8.64 -9.27 -7.96
CA ALA A 51 -7.57 -9.07 -8.93
C ALA A 51 -6.42 -8.31 -8.28
N PHE A 52 -5.19 -8.75 -8.56
CA PHE A 52 -3.97 -8.09 -8.05
C PHE A 52 -3.96 -6.58 -8.34
N SER A 53 -4.43 -6.19 -9.53
CA SER A 53 -4.53 -4.80 -9.97
C SER A 53 -5.53 -3.94 -9.17
N VAL A 54 -6.37 -4.56 -8.35
CA VAL A 54 -7.34 -3.93 -7.45
C VAL A 54 -6.88 -4.10 -5.99
N GLY A 55 -6.60 -5.32 -5.56
CA GLY A 55 -6.26 -5.64 -4.18
C GLY A 55 -4.94 -5.02 -3.71
N ALA A 56 -3.89 -5.07 -4.54
CA ALA A 56 -2.58 -4.53 -4.18
C ALA A 56 -2.59 -3.02 -3.88
N PRO A 57 -3.11 -2.14 -4.76
CA PRO A 57 -3.16 -0.70 -4.45
C PRO A 57 -4.15 -0.37 -3.32
N THR A 58 -5.20 -1.18 -3.13
CA THR A 58 -6.16 -0.99 -2.02
C THR A 58 -5.49 -1.25 -0.68
N MET A 59 -4.85 -2.42 -0.52
CA MET A 59 -4.12 -2.77 0.70
C MET A 59 -2.95 -1.83 0.97
N TRP A 60 -2.26 -1.36 -0.06
CA TRP A 60 -1.20 -0.35 0.10
C TRP A 60 -1.75 0.97 0.67
N ASN A 61 -2.89 1.44 0.17
CA ASN A 61 -3.48 2.71 0.61
C ASN A 61 -4.05 2.66 2.03
N GLU A 62 -4.39 1.47 2.54
CA GLU A 62 -4.78 1.27 3.94
C GLU A 62 -3.61 1.43 4.93
N LEU A 63 -2.36 1.37 4.45
CA LEU A 63 -1.20 1.56 5.31
C LEU A 63 -1.11 3.02 5.81
N PRO A 64 -0.62 3.24 7.04
CA PRO A 64 -0.22 4.55 7.52
C PRO A 64 0.73 5.28 6.57
N THR A 65 0.58 6.59 6.45
CA THR A 65 1.43 7.44 5.59
C THR A 65 2.91 7.32 5.92
N GLU A 66 3.26 7.16 7.21
CA GLU A 66 4.64 6.98 7.67
C GLU A 66 5.28 5.72 7.07
N LEU A 67 4.51 4.63 6.95
CA LEU A 67 4.98 3.39 6.31
C LEU A 67 5.13 3.58 4.80
N ARG A 68 4.18 4.26 4.16
CA ARG A 68 4.21 4.48 2.70
C ARG A 68 5.35 5.40 2.25
N THR A 69 5.73 6.35 3.09
CA THR A 69 6.78 7.35 2.80
C THR A 69 8.16 6.96 3.36
N CYS A 70 8.28 5.79 4.00
CA CYS A 70 9.55 5.27 4.48
C CYS A 70 10.57 5.11 3.35
N HIS A 71 11.68 5.85 3.43
CA HIS A 71 12.79 5.78 2.48
C HIS A 71 13.74 4.58 2.73
N ASN A 72 13.59 3.87 3.86
CA ASN A 72 14.45 2.75 4.23
C ASN A 72 13.68 1.43 4.25
N LEU A 73 14.05 0.51 3.35
CA LEU A 73 13.41 -0.80 3.21
C LEU A 73 13.50 -1.67 4.47
N ARG A 74 14.59 -1.57 5.24
CA ARG A 74 14.74 -2.34 6.49
C ARG A 74 13.73 -1.88 7.54
N ILE A 75 13.59 -0.55 7.67
CA ILE A 75 12.62 0.07 8.59
C ILE A 75 11.20 -0.25 8.12
N PHE A 76 10.92 -0.07 6.83
CA PHE A 76 9.64 -0.41 6.23
C PHE A 76 9.20 -1.86 6.54
N LYS A 77 10.08 -2.85 6.30
CA LYS A 77 9.75 -4.26 6.58
C LYS A 77 9.47 -4.51 8.05
N LYS A 78 10.25 -3.91 8.96
CA LYS A 78 10.07 -4.04 10.40
C LYS A 78 8.72 -3.46 10.83
N GLU A 79 8.44 -2.22 10.44
CA GLU A 79 7.24 -1.51 10.86
C GLU A 79 5.98 -2.06 10.18
N LEU A 80 6.06 -2.50 8.91
CA LEU A 80 4.97 -3.20 8.24
C LEU A 80 4.59 -4.50 8.96
N LYS A 81 5.60 -5.29 9.36
CA LYS A 81 5.37 -6.49 10.15
C LYS A 81 4.62 -6.12 11.44
N THR A 82 5.14 -5.17 12.21
CA THR A 82 4.50 -4.69 13.45
C THR A 82 3.06 -4.25 13.23
N PHE A 83 2.81 -3.46 12.18
CA PHE A 83 1.48 -2.96 11.82
C PHE A 83 0.51 -4.11 11.53
N LEU A 84 0.89 -5.07 10.68
CA LEU A 84 0.03 -6.21 10.34
C LEU A 84 -0.26 -7.11 11.54
N PHE A 85 0.73 -7.35 12.41
CA PHE A 85 0.52 -8.09 13.65
C PHE A 85 -0.43 -7.35 14.60
N ARG A 86 -0.37 -6.01 14.65
CA ARG A 86 -1.29 -5.21 15.44
C ARG A 86 -2.71 -5.28 14.89
N GLN A 87 -2.86 -5.12 13.57
CA GLN A 87 -4.16 -5.14 12.90
C GLN A 87 -4.84 -6.50 12.95
N ALA A 88 -4.08 -7.60 12.95
CA ALA A 88 -4.60 -8.96 13.10
C ALA A 88 -5.06 -9.31 14.54
N GLY A 89 -5.04 -8.36 15.48
CA GLY A 89 -5.50 -8.58 16.87
C GLY A 89 -4.50 -9.30 17.77
N LEU A 90 -3.29 -9.59 17.28
CA LEU A 90 -2.19 -10.13 18.11
C LEU A 90 -1.47 -9.02 18.93
N ALA A 91 -1.91 -7.75 18.77
CA ALA A 91 -1.41 -6.57 19.48
C ALA A 91 -1.62 -6.61 20.99
N GLN A 92 -2.65 -7.32 21.45
CA GLN A 92 -3.02 -7.39 22.88
C GLN A 92 -1.93 -8.01 23.77
N PHE A 93 -0.90 -8.62 23.17
CA PHE A 93 0.24 -9.20 23.87
C PHE A 93 1.53 -8.35 23.83
N PHE A 94 1.56 -7.23 23.09
CA PHE A 94 2.80 -6.47 22.85
C PHE A 94 2.65 -4.95 23.08
N SER A 95 1.72 -4.53 23.94
CA SER A 95 1.74 -3.16 24.47
C SER A 95 2.77 -3.07 25.61
N PRO A 96 3.82 -2.22 25.53
CA PRO A 96 4.79 -2.04 26.60
C PRO A 96 4.24 -1.17 27.74
N GLY A 97 3.02 -1.46 28.20
CA GLY A 97 2.29 -0.60 29.15
C GLY A 97 1.33 -1.31 30.10
N PHE A 98 1.26 -2.64 30.11
CA PHE A 98 0.42 -3.39 31.06
C PHE A 98 1.27 -4.23 32.02
N TYR A 99 2.14 -3.55 32.78
CA TYR A 99 2.63 -4.06 34.06
C TYR A 99 2.23 -3.08 35.15
N LYS A 100 1.01 -3.28 35.67
CA LYS A 100 0.53 -2.85 36.99
C LYS A 100 -0.84 -3.51 37.19
N PHE A 101 -0.86 -4.69 37.81
CA PHE A 101 -1.18 -4.91 39.22
C PHE A 101 -0.67 -6.30 39.62
#